data_AF-A0A954HWE4-F1
#
_entry.id   AF-A0A954HWE4-F1
#
_cell.length_a   1.000
_cell.length_b   1.000
_cell.length_c   1.000
_cell.angle_alpha   90.00
_cell.angle_beta   90.00
_cell.angle_gamma   90.00
#
_symmetry.space_group_name_H-M   'P 1'
#
loop_
_entity.id
_entity.type
_entity.pdbx_description
1 polymer ?
#
loop_
_entity_poly.entity_id
_entity_poly.type
_entity_poly.pdbx_seq_one_letter_code
_entity_poly.pdbx_strand_id
1 'polypeptide(L)'
;FGCSIDPKPENLQELKDFVAASQARGPLGAGQTRRWVGQLQDKLGLQDVTVYGVPADSRVARVIVEADYRMKMIGVGKLDAGSQIPDYFTILADHPEQASGGIDGLRWWLTLRCQEVLNSADHNAFQIRGSAVKCQSENEFLDDQGRRVQTGDAEPTNRLFAANFTDHYGDLAQREPIFADMEGVFNLALVAALIHQDGLDRQIGWDRGAFGIGGGYVAARYPAPKEVETVVNHRVLNGQDVIVQVAGGVKADVLAVLQNQEARHTAPRLDGVAAKSRAGELPAGRWWWDAK
;
A
#
# COMPACT_ATOMS: atom_id res chain seq x y z
N PHE A 1 3.83 -3.28 -10.79
CA PHE A 1 2.50 -2.64 -10.97
C PHE A 1 2.20 -1.81 -9.74
N GLY A 2 1.18 -0.96 -9.78
CA GLY A 2 0.83 -0.15 -8.62
C GLY A 2 -0.17 0.95 -8.92
N CYS A 3 -0.32 1.84 -7.94
CA CYS A 3 -1.09 3.05 -8.07
C CYS A 3 -0.44 4.20 -7.31
N SER A 4 -0.84 5.44 -7.62
CA SER A 4 -0.60 6.61 -6.80
C SER A 4 -1.90 7.39 -6.64
N ILE A 5 -2.02 8.07 -5.49
CA ILE A 5 -3.07 9.05 -5.24
C ILE A 5 -2.36 10.34 -4.88
N ASP A 6 -2.44 11.31 -5.78
CA ASP A 6 -1.66 12.53 -5.75
C ASP A 6 -2.59 13.76 -5.72
N PRO A 7 -2.39 14.70 -4.79
CA PRO A 7 -3.11 15.96 -4.79
C PRO A 7 -2.72 16.81 -6.00
N LYS A 8 -3.67 17.61 -6.49
CA LYS A 8 -3.46 18.49 -7.64
C LYS A 8 -2.48 19.61 -7.27
N PRO A 9 -1.46 19.91 -8.12
CA PRO A 9 -0.47 20.94 -7.80
C PRO A 9 -1.07 22.31 -7.48
N GLU A 10 -2.10 22.73 -8.22
CA GLU A 10 -2.82 23.97 -7.98
C GLU A 10 -3.46 24.03 -6.59
N ASN A 11 -4.04 22.91 -6.14
CA ASN A 11 -4.68 22.81 -4.83
C ASN A 11 -3.66 22.82 -3.68
N LEU A 12 -2.47 22.25 -3.91
CA LEU A 12 -1.36 22.31 -2.94
C LEU A 12 -0.84 23.74 -2.75
N GLN A 13 -0.71 24.51 -3.83
CA GLN A 13 -0.32 25.91 -3.75
C GLN A 13 -1.36 26.73 -2.98
N GLU A 14 -2.65 26.55 -3.29
CA GLU A 14 -3.73 27.23 -2.57
C GLU A 14 -3.78 26.87 -1.07
N LEU A 15 -3.48 25.62 -0.73
CA LEU A 15 -3.39 25.16 0.65
C LEU A 15 -2.25 25.87 1.38
N LYS A 16 -1.05 25.89 0.78
CA LYS A 16 0.14 26.54 1.35
C LYS A 16 -0.13 28.02 1.63
N ASP A 17 -0.69 28.74 0.67
CA ASP A 17 -1.01 30.16 0.82
C ASP A 17 -2.06 30.41 1.91
N PHE A 18 -3.07 29.54 1.98
CA PHE A 18 -4.11 29.63 3.00
C PHE A 18 -3.59 29.38 4.42
N VAL A 19 -2.72 28.38 4.61
CA VAL A 19 -2.11 28.10 5.92
C VAL A 19 -1.17 29.23 6.33
N ALA A 20 -0.31 29.72 5.42
CA ALA A 20 0.58 30.84 5.69
C ALA A 20 -0.19 32.11 6.09
N ALA A 21 -1.27 32.43 5.38
CA ALA A 21 -2.14 33.57 5.70
C ALA A 21 -2.86 33.40 7.05
N SER A 22 -3.21 32.17 7.42
CA SER A 22 -3.82 31.88 8.73
C SER A 22 -2.81 32.05 9.86
N GLN A 23 -1.62 31.47 9.73
CA GLN A 23 -0.56 31.54 10.74
C GLN A 23 -0.09 32.99 10.99
N ALA A 24 -0.02 33.82 9.94
CA ALA A 24 0.32 35.23 10.05
C ALA A 24 -0.67 36.05 10.92
N ARG A 25 -1.88 35.54 11.14
CA ARG A 25 -2.91 36.18 11.99
C ARG A 25 -2.85 35.75 13.46
N GLY A 26 -1.96 34.82 13.80
CA GLY A 26 -1.82 34.26 15.14
C GLY A 26 -2.69 33.03 15.39
N PRO A 27 -2.71 32.52 16.64
CA PRO A 27 -3.37 31.25 16.99
C PRO A 27 -4.88 31.26 16.74
N LEU A 28 -5.41 30.13 16.26
CA LEU A 28 -6.84 29.98 16.02
C LEU A 28 -7.60 29.68 17.33
N GLY A 29 -8.74 30.35 17.54
CA GLY A 29 -9.67 29.98 18.61
C GLY A 29 -10.45 28.70 18.26
N ALA A 30 -10.88 27.92 19.27
CA ALA A 30 -11.50 26.59 19.07
C ALA A 30 -12.67 26.55 18.07
N GLY A 31 -13.51 27.60 18.01
CA GLY A 31 -14.61 27.70 17.03
C GLY A 31 -14.17 28.04 15.61
N GLN A 32 -13.04 28.74 15.45
CA GLN A 32 -12.44 29.08 14.15
C GLN A 32 -11.71 27.87 13.57
N THR A 33 -11.07 27.07 14.43
CA THR A 33 -10.35 25.85 14.04
C THR A 33 -11.20 24.91 13.20
N ARG A 34 -12.42 24.56 13.64
CA ARG A 34 -13.29 23.64 12.89
C ARG A 34 -13.62 24.16 11.48
N ARG A 35 -13.92 25.46 11.37
CA ARG A 35 -14.20 26.10 10.07
C ARG A 35 -12.95 26.11 9.18
N TRP A 36 -11.80 26.40 9.77
CA TRP A 36 -10.52 26.41 9.08
C TRP A 36 -10.16 25.02 8.55
N VAL A 37 -10.40 23.95 9.32
CA VAL A 37 -10.21 22.56 8.86
C VAL A 37 -11.10 22.20 7.67
N GLY A 38 -12.36 22.61 7.68
CA GLY A 38 -13.25 22.44 6.52
C GLY A 38 -12.70 23.14 5.28
N GLN A 39 -12.16 24.35 5.44
CA GLN A 39 -11.53 25.09 4.34
C GLN A 39 -10.24 24.43 3.82
N LEU A 40 -9.45 23.77 4.69
CA LEU A 40 -8.30 22.97 4.24
C LEU A 40 -8.74 21.83 3.32
N GLN A 41 -9.82 21.12 3.71
CA GLN A 41 -10.38 20.02 2.93
C GLN A 41 -10.92 20.49 1.58
N ASP A 42 -11.71 21.57 1.57
CA ASP A 42 -12.29 22.12 0.35
C ASP A 42 -11.21 22.57 -0.65
N LYS A 43 -10.12 23.17 -0.14
CA LYS A 43 -9.00 23.65 -0.97
C LYS A 43 -8.18 22.53 -1.58
N LEU A 44 -7.91 21.48 -0.80
CA LEU A 44 -7.20 20.30 -1.30
C LEU A 44 -8.02 19.54 -2.35
N GLY A 45 -9.34 19.51 -2.19
CA GLY A 45 -10.27 18.98 -3.19
C GLY A 45 -10.05 17.49 -3.50
N LEU A 46 -10.39 17.11 -4.74
CA LEU A 46 -10.16 15.76 -5.25
C LEU A 46 -8.69 15.56 -5.64
N GLN A 47 -8.20 14.34 -5.40
CA GLN A 47 -6.85 13.88 -5.79
C GLN A 47 -6.93 12.95 -6.99
N ASP A 48 -5.94 13.02 -7.86
CA ASP A 48 -5.86 12.19 -9.05
C ASP A 48 -5.34 10.79 -8.71
N VAL A 49 -5.97 9.77 -9.28
CA VAL A 49 -5.56 8.38 -9.16
C VAL A 49 -4.89 7.94 -10.46
N THR A 50 -3.64 7.47 -10.33
CA THR A 50 -2.92 6.83 -11.44
C THR A 50 -2.76 5.35 -11.14
N VAL A 51 -3.15 4.47 -12.08
CA VAL A 51 -2.93 3.01 -12.00
C VAL A 51 -2.01 2.56 -13.13
N TYR A 52 -1.04 1.71 -12.83
CA TYR A 52 -0.06 1.24 -13.81
C TYR A 52 0.30 -0.24 -13.64
N GLY A 53 0.66 -0.90 -14.76
CA GLY A 53 1.07 -2.30 -14.79
C GLY A 53 -0.05 -3.33 -14.64
N VAL A 54 -1.30 -2.88 -14.47
CA VAL A 54 -2.54 -3.68 -14.52
C VAL A 54 -3.64 -2.88 -15.21
N PRO A 55 -4.68 -3.50 -15.78
CA PRO A 55 -5.83 -2.77 -16.31
C PRO A 55 -6.51 -1.93 -15.22
N ALA A 56 -6.76 -0.65 -15.50
CA ALA A 56 -7.35 0.29 -14.53
C ALA A 56 -8.80 -0.08 -14.14
N ASP A 57 -9.49 -0.85 -14.99
CA ASP A 57 -10.84 -1.37 -14.77
C ASP A 57 -10.84 -2.78 -14.13
N SER A 58 -9.71 -3.27 -13.64
CA SER A 58 -9.61 -4.58 -13.00
C SER A 58 -9.94 -4.54 -11.50
N ARG A 59 -10.24 -5.71 -10.92
CA ARG A 59 -10.34 -5.87 -9.46
C ARG A 59 -9.02 -5.49 -8.76
N VAL A 60 -7.88 -5.82 -9.36
CA VAL A 60 -6.56 -5.50 -8.80
C VAL A 60 -6.40 -3.98 -8.64
N ALA A 61 -6.77 -3.21 -9.67
CA ALA A 61 -6.74 -1.75 -9.62
C ALA A 61 -7.59 -1.17 -8.47
N ARG A 62 -8.79 -1.73 -8.24
CA ARG A 62 -9.63 -1.34 -7.11
C ARG A 62 -8.99 -1.64 -5.76
N VAL A 63 -8.45 -2.85 -5.60
CA VAL A 63 -7.84 -3.28 -4.34
C VAL A 63 -6.66 -2.41 -3.96
N ILE A 64 -5.73 -2.16 -4.90
CA ILE A 64 -4.53 -1.36 -4.60
C ILE A 64 -4.88 0.10 -4.27
N VAL A 65 -5.84 0.69 -4.99
CA VAL A 65 -6.26 2.09 -4.75
C VAL A 65 -7.00 2.21 -3.42
N GLU A 66 -7.92 1.29 -3.12
CA GLU A 66 -8.67 1.32 -1.86
C GLU A 66 -7.75 1.05 -0.67
N ALA A 67 -6.81 0.10 -0.77
CA ALA A 67 -5.85 -0.19 0.29
C ALA A 67 -4.96 1.03 0.62
N ASP A 68 -4.45 1.73 -0.41
CA ASP A 68 -3.72 2.98 -0.21
C ASP A 68 -4.58 4.05 0.46
N TYR A 69 -5.80 4.25 -0.04
CA TYR A 69 -6.73 5.24 0.51
C TYR A 69 -7.05 4.96 1.98
N ARG A 70 -7.35 3.70 2.34
CA ARG A 70 -7.61 3.30 3.74
C ARG A 70 -6.39 3.42 4.63
N MET A 71 -5.19 3.07 4.16
CA MET A 71 -3.95 3.28 4.92
C MET A 71 -3.78 4.76 5.28
N LYS A 72 -4.04 5.67 4.34
CA LYS A 72 -3.99 7.12 4.58
C LYS A 72 -5.05 7.54 5.60
N MET A 73 -6.29 7.06 5.47
CA MET A 73 -7.35 7.36 6.44
C MET A 73 -7.00 6.87 7.85
N ILE A 74 -6.37 5.70 7.98
CA ILE A 74 -5.87 5.19 9.26
C ILE A 74 -4.83 6.12 9.83
N GLY A 75 -3.80 6.45 9.05
CA GLY A 75 -2.70 7.27 9.55
C GLY A 75 -3.09 8.69 9.93
N VAL A 76 -4.13 9.27 9.33
CA VAL A 76 -4.66 10.57 9.79
C VAL A 76 -5.75 10.45 10.87
N GLY A 77 -6.08 9.25 11.34
CA GLY A 77 -7.06 9.02 12.41
C GLY A 77 -8.52 9.18 11.97
N LYS A 78 -8.82 9.00 10.68
CA LYS A 78 -10.20 8.94 10.14
C LYS A 78 -10.76 7.51 10.09
N LEU A 79 -9.90 6.49 10.20
CA LEU A 79 -10.28 5.08 10.28
C LEU A 79 -9.51 4.42 11.42
N ASP A 80 -10.19 3.68 12.29
CA ASP A 80 -9.53 2.95 13.39
C ASP A 80 -8.93 1.64 12.88
N ALA A 81 -7.65 1.40 13.20
CA ALA A 81 -6.93 0.16 12.91
C ALA A 81 -6.63 -0.67 14.18
N GLY A 82 -7.12 -0.23 15.33
CA GLY A 82 -6.82 -0.81 16.64
C GLY A 82 -5.60 -0.18 17.30
N SER A 83 -5.46 -0.42 18.60
CA SER A 83 -4.47 0.24 19.46
C SER A 83 -3.01 -0.03 19.10
N GLN A 84 -2.74 -1.09 18.32
CA GLN A 84 -1.39 -1.43 17.87
C GLN A 84 -0.96 -0.66 16.62
N ILE A 85 -1.91 -0.02 15.92
CA ILE A 85 -1.63 0.84 14.77
C ILE A 85 -2.25 2.23 15.07
N PRO A 86 -1.69 2.97 16.06
CA PRO A 86 -2.18 4.30 16.38
C PRO A 86 -2.00 5.24 15.18
N ASP A 87 -2.92 6.19 15.04
CA ASP A 87 -2.80 7.26 14.04
C ASP A 87 -1.57 8.16 14.31
N TYR A 88 -1.09 8.84 13.27
CA TYR A 88 0.10 9.68 13.34
C TYR A 88 0.02 10.74 14.44
N PHE A 89 -1.15 11.35 14.67
CA PHE A 89 -1.28 12.37 15.70
C PHE A 89 -1.21 11.80 17.11
N THR A 90 -1.71 10.57 17.30
CA THR A 90 -1.54 9.83 18.56
C THR A 90 -0.06 9.56 18.82
N ILE A 91 0.69 9.11 17.82
CA ILE A 91 2.14 8.89 17.95
C ILE A 91 2.87 10.22 18.20
N LEU A 92 2.50 11.28 17.48
CA LEU A 92 3.11 12.60 17.61
C LEU A 92 2.86 13.24 18.99
N ALA A 93 1.71 12.96 19.61
CA ALA A 93 1.40 13.44 20.96
C ALA A 93 2.38 12.87 22.02
N ASP A 94 2.90 11.66 21.80
CA ASP A 94 3.93 11.05 22.64
C ASP A 94 5.36 11.56 22.33
N HIS A 95 5.53 12.25 21.20
CA HIS A 95 6.78 12.83 20.70
C HIS A 95 6.63 14.33 20.37
N PRO A 96 6.23 15.16 21.35
CA PRO A 96 5.87 16.55 21.12
C PRO A 96 7.01 17.42 20.56
N GLU A 97 8.27 17.02 20.77
CA GLU A 97 9.45 17.68 20.21
C GLU A 97 9.53 17.61 18.68
N GLN A 98 8.79 16.69 18.06
CA GLN A 98 8.71 16.51 16.61
C GLN A 98 7.52 17.24 15.98
N ALA A 99 6.64 17.84 16.79
CA ALA A 99 5.52 18.61 16.28
C ALA A 99 6.05 19.86 15.57
N SER A 100 5.84 19.91 14.26
CA SER A 100 6.10 21.11 13.47
C SER A 100 4.82 21.93 13.42
N GLY A 101 4.90 23.23 13.72
CA GLY A 101 3.77 24.13 13.51
C GLY A 101 3.60 24.36 12.01
N GLY A 102 2.62 23.72 11.35
CA GLY A 102 2.47 23.83 9.91
C GLY A 102 1.83 22.65 9.20
N ILE A 103 2.16 22.53 7.92
CA ILE A 103 1.77 21.41 7.06
C ILE A 103 2.93 20.41 7.06
N ASP A 104 2.71 19.25 7.67
CA ASP A 104 3.57 18.10 7.53
C ASP A 104 3.19 17.34 6.25
N GLY A 105 4.08 17.37 5.26
CA GLY A 105 3.98 16.52 4.09
C GLY A 105 4.50 15.13 4.43
N LEU A 106 3.61 14.16 4.47
CA LEU A 106 3.95 12.76 4.70
C LEU A 106 3.69 11.94 3.44
N ARG A 107 4.55 10.98 3.19
CA ARG A 107 4.37 10.00 2.13
C ARG A 107 4.35 8.61 2.72
N TRP A 108 3.25 7.89 2.48
CA TRP A 108 3.13 6.47 2.83
C TRP A 108 2.83 5.65 1.60
N TRP A 109 3.47 4.50 1.45
CA TRP A 109 3.12 3.58 0.39
C TRP A 109 3.25 2.12 0.80
N LEU A 110 2.38 1.29 0.24
CA LEU A 110 2.41 -0.15 0.43
C LEU A 110 3.28 -0.80 -0.64
N THR A 111 4.22 -1.64 -0.23
CA THR A 111 5.12 -2.40 -1.10
C THR A 111 5.15 -3.87 -0.72
N LEU A 112 5.51 -4.72 -1.68
CA LEU A 112 5.73 -6.14 -1.45
C LEU A 112 6.87 -6.33 -0.44
N ARG A 113 6.60 -7.06 0.64
CA ARG A 113 7.61 -7.63 1.54
C ARG A 113 7.64 -9.12 1.27
N CYS A 114 8.81 -9.64 0.92
CA CYS A 114 9.07 -11.07 0.83
C CYS A 114 10.43 -11.28 1.50
N GLN A 115 10.47 -12.12 2.53
CA GLN A 115 11.71 -12.39 3.25
C GLN A 115 12.56 -13.39 2.48
N GLU A 116 11.96 -14.52 2.09
CA GLU A 116 12.67 -15.60 1.41
C GLU A 116 11.76 -16.33 0.43
N VAL A 117 12.34 -16.82 -0.67
CA VAL A 117 11.76 -17.81 -1.56
C VAL A 117 12.60 -19.08 -1.49
N LEU A 118 12.07 -20.08 -0.81
CA LEU A 118 12.69 -21.38 -0.65
C LEU A 118 12.27 -22.32 -1.79
N ASN A 119 13.18 -23.17 -2.24
CA ASN A 119 12.91 -24.21 -3.23
C ASN A 119 13.47 -25.58 -2.83
N SER A 120 12.87 -26.66 -3.34
CA SER A 120 13.49 -28.00 -3.32
C SER A 120 14.68 -28.05 -4.27
N ALA A 121 15.57 -29.03 -4.08
CA ALA A 121 16.77 -29.18 -4.91
C ALA A 121 16.46 -29.39 -6.41
N ASP A 122 15.31 -30.00 -6.70
CA ASP A 122 14.80 -30.25 -8.05
C ASP A 122 13.86 -29.14 -8.57
N HIS A 123 13.74 -28.01 -7.85
CA HIS A 123 12.98 -26.83 -8.24
C HIS A 123 11.49 -27.08 -8.58
N ASN A 124 10.86 -28.08 -7.97
CA ASN A 124 9.45 -28.40 -8.18
C ASN A 124 8.54 -28.16 -6.97
N ALA A 125 9.12 -27.76 -5.82
CA ALA A 125 8.39 -27.30 -4.65
C ALA A 125 8.97 -25.97 -4.20
N PHE A 126 8.09 -25.01 -3.92
CA PHE A 126 8.46 -23.66 -3.49
C PHE A 126 7.73 -23.29 -2.21
N GLN A 127 8.40 -22.53 -1.35
CA GLN A 127 7.75 -21.87 -0.23
C GLN A 127 8.16 -20.41 -0.20
N ILE A 128 7.16 -19.55 -0.19
CA ILE A 128 7.33 -18.12 0.00
C ILE A 128 7.21 -17.84 1.49
N ARG A 129 8.21 -17.20 2.09
CA ARG A 129 8.23 -16.81 3.51
C ARG A 129 8.21 -15.31 3.68
N GLY A 130 7.43 -14.88 4.65
CA GLY A 130 7.29 -13.46 4.98
C GLY A 130 6.72 -12.66 3.82
N SER A 131 5.92 -13.29 2.94
CA SER A 131 5.14 -12.55 1.95
C SER A 131 4.01 -11.84 2.68
N ALA A 132 4.15 -10.53 2.78
CA ALA A 132 3.16 -9.65 3.35
C ALA A 132 3.30 -8.29 2.68
N VAL A 133 2.44 -7.37 3.07
CA VAL A 133 2.57 -5.97 2.71
C VAL A 133 3.52 -5.29 3.70
N LYS A 134 4.37 -4.40 3.19
CA LYS A 134 5.15 -3.46 4.00
C LYS A 134 4.67 -2.05 3.71
N CYS A 135 4.32 -1.32 4.76
CA CYS A 135 4.18 0.12 4.69
C CYS A 135 5.57 0.75 4.77
N GLN A 136 5.83 1.69 3.87
CA GLN A 136 7.02 2.53 3.87
C GLN A 136 6.61 3.96 4.13
N SER A 137 7.52 4.74 4.69
CA SER A 137 7.32 6.16 4.96
C SER A 137 8.48 7.01 4.45
N GLU A 138 8.15 8.25 4.12
CA GLU A 138 9.06 9.32 3.73
C GLU A 138 8.43 10.67 4.09
N ASN A 139 9.25 11.68 4.33
CA ASN A 139 8.82 13.07 4.47
C ASN A 139 8.88 13.81 3.16
N GLU A 140 7.97 14.76 3.04
CA GLU A 140 7.90 15.66 1.91
C GLU A 140 7.63 17.07 2.38
N PHE A 141 8.05 18.03 1.57
CA PHE A 141 7.69 19.43 1.76
C PHE A 141 7.23 20.04 0.45
N LEU A 142 6.49 21.15 0.54
CA LEU A 142 6.08 21.94 -0.60
C LEU A 142 7.10 23.05 -0.86
N ASP A 143 7.73 23.02 -2.04
CA ASP A 143 8.60 24.12 -2.48
C ASP A 143 7.81 25.40 -2.78
N ASP A 144 8.51 26.47 -3.16
CA ASP A 144 7.91 27.78 -3.45
C ASP A 144 6.95 27.78 -4.66
N GLN A 145 6.93 26.69 -5.43
CA GLN A 145 6.04 26.48 -6.57
C GLN A 145 4.91 25.49 -6.22
N GLY A 146 4.76 25.12 -4.95
CA GLY A 146 3.74 24.17 -4.50
C GLY A 146 4.02 22.73 -4.93
N ARG A 147 5.25 22.42 -5.36
CA ARG A 147 5.64 21.07 -5.76
C ARG A 147 6.13 20.30 -4.54
N ARG A 148 5.75 19.03 -4.49
CA ARG A 148 6.23 18.09 -3.47
C ARG A 148 7.69 17.72 -3.72
N VAL A 149 8.52 17.90 -2.71
CA VAL A 149 9.93 17.51 -2.72
C VAL A 149 10.12 16.36 -1.73
N GLN A 150 10.66 15.26 -2.25
CA GLN A 150 11.00 14.04 -1.51
C GLN A 150 12.33 14.24 -0.78
N THR A 151 12.37 13.91 0.51
CA THR A 151 13.58 14.04 1.32
C THR A 151 14.46 12.79 1.27
N GLY A 152 13.90 11.63 0.94
CA GLY A 152 14.55 10.32 1.10
C GLY A 152 14.61 9.82 2.55
N ASP A 153 14.11 10.61 3.50
CA ASP A 153 14.16 10.35 4.93
C ASP A 153 12.77 10.39 5.56
N ALA A 154 12.59 9.75 6.71
CA ALA A 154 11.36 9.77 7.49
C ALA A 154 11.67 10.09 8.95
N GLU A 155 11.00 11.04 9.62
CA GLU A 155 11.21 11.28 11.05
C GLU A 155 10.76 10.09 11.92
N PRO A 156 11.18 10.00 13.20
CA PRO A 156 10.82 8.88 14.06
C PRO A 156 9.33 8.57 14.13
N THR A 157 8.44 9.57 14.26
CA THR A 157 6.98 9.36 14.31
C THR A 157 6.44 8.75 13.03
N ASN A 158 6.87 9.26 11.87
CA ASN A 158 6.47 8.78 10.55
C ASN A 158 6.99 7.35 10.27
N ARG A 159 8.23 7.04 10.70
CA ARG A 159 8.75 5.66 10.67
C ARG A 159 7.97 4.73 11.58
N LEU A 160 7.61 5.18 12.77
CA LEU A 160 6.91 4.37 13.76
C LEU A 160 5.50 3.99 13.27
N PHE A 161 4.78 4.92 12.63
CA PHE A 161 3.50 4.60 11.99
C PHE A 161 3.66 3.47 10.95
N ALA A 162 4.60 3.62 10.01
CA ALA A 162 4.84 2.62 8.97
C ALA A 162 5.31 1.27 9.52
N ALA A 163 6.12 1.28 10.59
CA ALA A 163 6.56 0.07 11.28
C ALA A 163 5.37 -0.64 11.95
N ASN A 164 4.58 0.07 12.76
CA ASN A 164 3.38 -0.48 13.41
C ASN A 164 2.40 -1.07 12.38
N PHE A 165 2.13 -0.34 11.30
CA PHE A 165 1.27 -0.80 10.21
C PHE A 165 1.79 -2.10 9.58
N THR A 166 3.11 -2.21 9.41
CA THR A 166 3.78 -3.38 8.80
C THR A 166 3.82 -4.60 9.73
N ASP A 167 4.06 -4.37 11.02
CA ASP A 167 4.24 -5.43 12.01
C ASP A 167 2.90 -6.02 12.46
N HIS A 168 1.85 -5.20 12.48
CA HIS A 168 0.48 -5.58 12.84
C HIS A 168 -0.44 -5.78 11.63
N TYR A 169 0.13 -5.87 10.41
CA TYR A 169 -0.65 -6.00 9.17
C TYR A 169 -1.59 -7.21 9.18
N GLY A 170 -1.16 -8.35 9.75
CA GLY A 170 -1.98 -9.56 9.81
C GLY A 170 -3.24 -9.39 10.66
N ASP A 171 -3.16 -8.63 11.76
CA ASP A 171 -4.32 -8.31 12.60
C ASP A 171 -5.23 -7.29 11.91
N LEU A 172 -4.64 -6.31 11.21
CA LEU A 172 -5.36 -5.36 10.38
C LEU A 172 -6.14 -6.06 9.26
N ALA A 173 -5.54 -7.03 8.57
CA ALA A 173 -6.17 -7.78 7.50
C ALA A 173 -7.37 -8.61 7.96
N GLN A 174 -7.39 -9.06 9.22
CA GLN A 174 -8.55 -9.74 9.81
C GLN A 174 -9.70 -8.78 10.14
N ARG A 175 -9.39 -7.52 10.46
CA ARG A 175 -10.37 -6.48 10.77
C ARG A 175 -10.95 -5.82 9.52
N GLU A 176 -10.08 -5.58 8.54
CA GLU A 176 -10.34 -4.77 7.36
C GLU A 176 -10.01 -5.61 6.10
N PRO A 177 -11.01 -6.28 5.49
CA PRO A 177 -10.80 -7.27 4.44
C PRO A 177 -10.03 -6.78 3.22
N ILE A 178 -10.05 -5.47 2.95
CA ILE A 178 -9.30 -4.89 1.83
C ILE A 178 -7.78 -5.13 1.96
N PHE A 179 -7.26 -5.21 3.19
CA PHE A 179 -5.85 -5.49 3.43
C PHE A 179 -5.53 -6.98 3.25
N ALA A 180 -6.48 -7.88 3.51
CA ALA A 180 -6.36 -9.29 3.14
C ALA A 180 -6.39 -9.48 1.61
N ASP A 181 -7.27 -8.76 0.92
CA ASP A 181 -7.32 -8.74 -0.56
C ASP A 181 -5.98 -8.24 -1.14
N MET A 182 -5.43 -7.18 -0.57
CA MET A 182 -4.16 -6.58 -0.98
C MET A 182 -2.99 -7.55 -0.80
N GLU A 183 -2.92 -8.25 0.33
CA GLU A 183 -1.95 -9.32 0.55
C GLU A 183 -2.13 -10.45 -0.47
N GLY A 184 -3.37 -10.86 -0.75
CA GLY A 184 -3.68 -11.85 -1.77
C GLY A 184 -3.22 -11.45 -3.17
N VAL A 185 -3.41 -10.17 -3.55
CA VAL A 185 -2.92 -9.62 -4.83
C VAL A 185 -1.39 -9.72 -4.91
N PHE A 186 -0.68 -9.35 -3.85
CA PHE A 186 0.78 -9.44 -3.79
C PHE A 186 1.29 -10.88 -3.86
N ASN A 187 0.68 -11.79 -3.10
CA ASN A 187 1.04 -13.19 -3.09
C ASN A 187 0.81 -13.83 -4.47
N LEU A 188 -0.34 -13.57 -5.10
CA LEU A 188 -0.64 -14.08 -6.43
C LEU A 188 0.33 -13.52 -7.48
N ALA A 189 0.68 -12.24 -7.40
CA ALA A 189 1.63 -11.64 -8.31
C ALA A 189 3.05 -12.24 -8.15
N LEU A 190 3.48 -12.54 -6.93
CA LEU A 190 4.76 -13.19 -6.66
C LEU A 190 4.78 -14.63 -7.21
N VAL A 191 3.70 -15.39 -7.02
CA VAL A 191 3.56 -16.74 -7.62
C VAL A 191 3.55 -16.69 -9.15
N ALA A 192 2.80 -15.76 -9.74
CA ALA A 192 2.76 -15.59 -11.19
C ALA A 192 4.14 -15.20 -11.76
N ALA A 193 4.86 -14.33 -11.06
CA ALA A 193 6.22 -13.94 -11.43
C ALA A 193 7.20 -15.13 -11.30
N LEU A 194 7.07 -15.95 -10.26
CA LEU A 194 7.89 -17.16 -10.08
C LEU A 194 7.66 -18.17 -11.20
N ILE A 195 6.41 -18.46 -11.54
CA ILE A 195 6.05 -19.34 -12.67
C ILE A 195 6.71 -18.86 -13.96
N HIS A 196 6.63 -17.56 -14.23
CA HIS A 196 7.17 -16.97 -15.44
C HIS A 196 8.72 -16.96 -15.46
N GLN A 197 9.34 -16.47 -14.38
CA GLN A 197 10.79 -16.25 -14.32
C GLN A 197 11.58 -17.55 -14.26
N ASP A 198 11.10 -18.55 -13.51
CA ASP A 198 11.72 -19.86 -13.43
C ASP A 198 11.24 -20.80 -14.56
N GLY A 199 10.29 -20.34 -15.39
CA GLY A 199 9.74 -21.11 -16.50
C GLY A 199 9.04 -22.41 -16.07
N LEU A 200 8.40 -22.40 -14.91
CA LEU A 200 7.80 -23.60 -14.29
C LEU A 200 6.71 -24.21 -15.17
N ASP A 201 5.96 -23.38 -15.89
CA ASP A 201 4.98 -23.80 -16.89
C ASP A 201 5.64 -24.60 -18.03
N ARG A 202 6.77 -24.14 -18.56
CA ARG A 202 7.53 -24.83 -19.61
C ARG A 202 8.13 -26.14 -19.12
N GLN A 203 8.64 -26.18 -17.89
CA GLN A 203 9.26 -27.38 -17.32
C GLN A 203 8.30 -28.57 -17.24
N ILE A 204 6.99 -28.30 -17.06
CA ILE A 204 5.96 -29.33 -16.99
C ILE A 204 5.09 -29.42 -18.25
N GLY A 205 5.42 -28.64 -19.29
CA GLY A 205 4.65 -28.59 -20.54
C GLY A 205 3.22 -28.05 -20.37
N TRP A 206 2.98 -27.17 -19.40
CA TRP A 206 1.66 -26.57 -19.20
C TRP A 206 1.36 -25.50 -20.25
N ASP A 207 0.49 -25.84 -21.20
CA ASP A 207 -0.15 -24.85 -22.08
C ASP A 207 -1.18 -24.06 -21.27
N ARG A 208 -0.81 -22.82 -20.89
CA ARG A 208 -1.65 -21.92 -20.08
C ARG A 208 -3.00 -21.61 -20.72
N GLY A 209 -3.15 -21.84 -22.03
CA GLY A 209 -4.43 -21.80 -22.75
C GLY A 209 -5.23 -20.53 -22.49
N ALA A 210 -6.49 -20.68 -22.07
CA ALA A 210 -7.38 -19.55 -21.78
C ALA A 210 -6.85 -18.59 -20.70
N PHE A 211 -6.02 -19.07 -19.76
CA PHE A 211 -5.44 -18.28 -18.67
C PHE A 211 -4.04 -17.73 -18.99
N GLY A 212 -3.53 -17.99 -20.19
CA GLY A 212 -2.26 -17.45 -20.68
C GLY A 212 -2.35 -15.96 -21.02
N ILE A 213 -1.19 -15.35 -21.26
CA ILE A 213 -1.13 -13.97 -21.79
C ILE A 213 -1.75 -13.98 -23.20
N GLY A 214 -2.77 -13.16 -23.42
CA GLY A 214 -3.55 -13.17 -24.67
C GLY A 214 -4.53 -14.35 -24.79
N GLY A 215 -4.72 -15.12 -23.72
CA GLY A 215 -5.73 -16.18 -23.65
C GLY A 215 -7.17 -15.62 -23.65
N GLY A 216 -8.14 -16.52 -23.82
CA GLY A 216 -9.56 -16.17 -23.94
C GLY A 216 -10.27 -15.80 -22.63
N TYR A 217 -9.66 -16.01 -21.46
CA TYR A 217 -10.29 -15.66 -20.19
C TYR A 217 -10.25 -14.15 -19.95
N VAL A 218 -11.43 -13.54 -19.85
CA VAL A 218 -11.59 -12.11 -19.55
C VAL A 218 -12.09 -11.96 -18.12
N ALA A 219 -11.26 -11.36 -17.27
CA ALA A 219 -11.66 -11.05 -15.90
C ALA A 219 -12.79 -10.00 -15.86
N ALA A 220 -13.58 -10.02 -14.79
CA ALA A 220 -14.61 -9.01 -14.57
C ALA A 220 -14.02 -7.59 -14.58
N ARG A 221 -14.72 -6.68 -15.26
CA ARG A 221 -14.37 -5.27 -15.36
C ARG A 221 -15.22 -4.44 -14.41
N TYR A 222 -14.64 -3.35 -13.96
CA TYR A 222 -15.23 -2.45 -12.99
C TYR A 222 -14.95 -0.99 -13.37
N PRO A 223 -15.77 -0.02 -12.89
CA PRO A 223 -15.43 1.40 -12.98
C PRO A 223 -14.01 1.67 -12.48
N ALA A 224 -13.19 2.24 -13.36
CA ALA A 224 -11.80 2.60 -13.06
C ALA A 224 -11.78 3.78 -12.07
N PRO A 225 -11.00 3.69 -10.97
CA PRO A 225 -10.81 4.81 -10.06
C PRO A 225 -10.02 5.90 -10.77
N LYS A 226 -10.53 7.14 -10.73
CA LYS A 226 -9.90 8.30 -11.38
C LYS A 226 -9.55 9.38 -10.38
N GLU A 227 -10.43 9.60 -9.41
CA GLU A 227 -10.27 10.62 -8.39
C GLU A 227 -10.79 10.10 -7.04
N VAL A 228 -10.23 10.62 -5.94
CA VAL A 228 -10.73 10.38 -4.57
C VAL A 228 -10.76 11.69 -3.78
N GLU A 229 -11.54 11.75 -2.71
CA GLU A 229 -11.50 12.88 -1.78
C GLU A 229 -10.14 12.97 -1.08
N THR A 230 -9.70 14.18 -0.74
CA THR A 230 -8.45 14.33 0.00
C THR A 230 -8.55 13.79 1.42
N VAL A 231 -7.56 12.98 1.78
CA VAL A 231 -7.28 12.59 3.16
C VAL A 231 -6.40 13.64 3.83
N VAL A 232 -7.04 14.59 4.53
CA VAL A 232 -6.37 15.55 5.43
C VAL A 232 -7.06 15.55 6.78
N ASN A 233 -6.26 15.69 7.83
CA ASN A 233 -6.76 15.93 9.18
C ASN A 233 -5.89 16.98 9.89
N HIS A 234 -6.43 17.52 10.97
CA HIS A 234 -5.80 18.54 11.80
C HIS A 234 -6.02 18.20 13.26
N ARG A 235 -4.98 18.39 14.07
CA ARG A 235 -5.10 18.40 15.54
C ARG A 235 -4.28 19.55 16.12
N VAL A 236 -4.73 20.03 17.27
CA VAL A 236 -3.95 20.96 18.10
C VAL A 236 -3.12 20.14 19.09
N LEU A 237 -1.80 20.22 18.99
CA LEU A 237 -0.86 19.55 19.89
C LEU A 237 0.01 20.60 20.56
N ASN A 238 0.01 20.65 21.89
CA ASN A 238 0.75 21.65 22.69
C ASN A 238 0.53 23.10 22.26
N GLY A 239 -0.69 23.43 21.83
CA GLY A 239 -1.06 24.77 21.35
C GLY A 239 -0.58 25.11 19.94
N GLN A 240 -0.01 24.15 19.21
CA GLN A 240 0.35 24.29 17.80
C GLN A 240 -0.65 23.57 16.90
N ASP A 241 -1.02 24.20 15.79
CA ASP A 241 -1.84 23.60 14.74
C ASP A 241 -0.96 22.68 13.88
N VAL A 242 -1.24 21.38 13.92
CA VAL A 242 -0.57 20.36 13.09
C VAL A 242 -1.52 19.90 12.01
N ILE A 243 -1.14 20.09 10.74
CA ILE A 243 -1.90 19.64 9.57
C ILE A 243 -1.09 18.55 8.89
N VAL A 244 -1.70 17.40 8.67
CA VAL A 244 -1.05 16.30 7.96
C VAL A 244 -1.67 16.14 6.59
N GLN A 245 -0.87 16.35 5.55
CA GLN A 245 -1.21 16.02 4.18
C GLN A 245 -0.45 14.75 3.79
N VAL A 246 -1.19 13.73 3.38
CA VAL A 246 -0.60 12.43 3.04
C VAL A 246 -0.70 12.17 1.54
N ALA A 247 0.40 11.74 0.97
CA ALA A 247 0.46 11.23 -0.40
C ALA A 247 1.12 9.86 -0.46
N GLY A 248 1.19 9.28 -1.66
CA GLY A 248 1.81 7.98 -1.90
C GLY A 248 0.90 7.03 -2.66
N GLY A 249 0.98 5.73 -2.37
CA GLY A 249 0.33 4.74 -3.22
C GLY A 249 0.65 3.28 -2.90
N VAL A 250 0.59 2.47 -3.95
CA VAL A 250 1.02 1.08 -3.94
C VAL A 250 2.11 0.89 -4.97
N LYS A 251 3.18 0.20 -4.61
CA LYS A 251 4.22 -0.24 -5.55
C LYS A 251 4.55 -1.70 -5.34
N ALA A 252 4.24 -2.53 -6.33
CA ALA A 252 4.63 -3.93 -6.39
C ALA A 252 5.74 -4.13 -7.42
N ASP A 253 6.94 -4.41 -6.92
CA ASP A 253 8.10 -4.79 -7.73
C ASP A 253 8.45 -6.28 -7.47
N VAL A 254 7.69 -7.16 -8.10
CA VAL A 254 7.83 -8.62 -7.94
C VAL A 254 9.14 -9.15 -8.53
N LEU A 255 9.66 -8.51 -9.59
CA LEU A 255 10.89 -8.94 -10.24
C LEU A 255 12.09 -8.62 -9.39
N ALA A 256 12.15 -7.43 -8.77
CA ALA A 256 13.23 -7.09 -7.84
C ALA A 256 13.33 -8.09 -6.68
N VAL A 257 12.19 -8.57 -6.16
CA VAL A 257 12.15 -9.61 -5.13
C VAL A 257 12.73 -10.93 -5.63
N LEU A 258 12.31 -11.41 -6.81
CA LEU A 258 12.74 -12.71 -7.33
C LEU A 258 14.16 -12.71 -7.91
N GLN A 259 14.67 -11.55 -8.30
CA GLN A 259 16.06 -11.39 -8.76
C GLN A 259 17.05 -11.24 -7.60
N ASN A 260 16.57 -10.99 -6.38
CA ASN A 260 17.43 -10.96 -5.21
C ASN A 260 17.89 -12.38 -4.85
N GLN A 261 19.12 -12.73 -5.24
CA GLN A 261 19.71 -14.04 -4.96
C GLN A 261 19.88 -14.30 -3.45
N GLU A 262 20.08 -13.25 -2.65
CA GLU A 262 20.19 -13.39 -1.18
C GLU A 262 18.88 -13.79 -0.53
N ALA A 263 17.74 -13.58 -1.19
CA ALA A 263 16.43 -14.02 -0.72
C ALA A 263 16.05 -15.41 -1.23
N ARG A 264 16.90 -16.08 -2.02
CA ARG A 264 16.58 -17.38 -2.65
C ARG A 264 17.48 -18.48 -2.10
N HIS A 265 16.87 -19.51 -1.51
CA HIS A 265 17.61 -20.61 -0.91
C HIS A 265 17.00 -21.97 -1.23
N THR A 266 17.85 -22.98 -1.38
CA THR A 266 17.39 -24.37 -1.40
C THR A 266 17.15 -24.84 0.04
N ALA A 267 16.02 -25.50 0.28
CA ALA A 267 15.62 -26.00 1.58
C ALA A 267 15.32 -27.50 1.50
N PRO A 268 16.18 -28.38 2.04
CA PRO A 268 16.02 -29.85 1.94
C PRO A 268 14.68 -30.38 2.47
N ARG A 269 14.05 -29.67 3.42
CA ARG A 269 12.71 -30.04 3.92
C ARG A 269 11.60 -29.94 2.87
N LEU A 270 11.85 -29.27 1.74
CA LEU A 270 10.93 -29.21 0.60
C LEU A 270 11.11 -30.39 -0.36
N ASP A 271 12.17 -31.19 -0.20
CA ASP A 271 12.41 -32.33 -1.07
C ASP A 271 11.30 -33.37 -0.91
N GLY A 272 10.78 -33.86 -2.04
CA GLY A 272 9.68 -34.82 -2.08
C GLY A 272 8.28 -34.25 -1.77
N VAL A 273 8.14 -32.95 -1.47
CA VAL A 273 6.82 -32.30 -1.29
C VAL A 273 5.97 -32.43 -2.54
N ALA A 274 6.54 -32.21 -3.73
CA ALA A 274 5.82 -32.34 -4.99
C ALA A 274 5.29 -33.77 -5.21
N ALA A 275 6.09 -34.80 -4.90
CA ALA A 275 5.67 -36.20 -5.03
C ALA A 275 4.50 -36.54 -4.10
N LYS A 276 4.51 -36.03 -2.86
CA LYS A 276 3.44 -36.22 -1.87
C LYS A 276 2.17 -35.42 -2.18
N SER A 277 2.29 -34.35 -2.96
CA SER A 277 1.19 -33.43 -3.30
C SER A 277 0.56 -33.73 -4.66
N ARG A 278 0.92 -34.85 -5.30
CA ARG A 278 0.28 -35.26 -6.55
C ARG A 278 -1.21 -35.44 -6.32
N ALA A 279 -2.02 -34.72 -7.09
CA ALA A 279 -3.45 -34.97 -7.14
C ALA A 279 -3.69 -36.44 -7.53
N GLY A 280 -4.66 -37.08 -6.89
CA GLY A 280 -5.15 -38.38 -7.34
C GLY A 280 -5.73 -38.29 -8.75
N GLU A 281 -6.05 -39.45 -9.34
CA GLU A 281 -6.77 -39.47 -10.62
C GLU A 281 -8.15 -38.84 -10.44
N LEU A 282 -8.29 -37.61 -10.94
CA LEU A 282 -9.56 -36.89 -10.93
C LEU A 282 -10.31 -37.18 -12.24
N PRO A 283 -11.63 -37.43 -12.17
CA PRO A 283 -12.46 -37.48 -13.37
C PRO A 283 -12.32 -36.21 -14.20
N ALA A 284 -12.42 -36.33 -15.51
CA ALA A 284 -12.44 -35.19 -16.41
C ALA A 284 -13.53 -34.18 -15.99
N GLY A 285 -13.17 -32.90 -15.93
CA GLY A 285 -14.08 -31.82 -15.51
C GLY A 285 -14.22 -31.62 -14.00
N ARG A 286 -13.48 -32.37 -13.17
CA ARG A 286 -13.45 -32.18 -11.72
C ARG A 286 -12.18 -31.45 -11.29
N TRP A 287 -12.31 -30.35 -10.56
CA TRP A 287 -11.14 -29.66 -10.02
C TRP A 287 -10.64 -30.32 -8.75
N TRP A 288 -9.34 -30.21 -8.49
CA TRP A 288 -8.71 -30.80 -7.32
C TRP A 288 -9.22 -30.22 -5.99
N TRP A 289 -9.75 -29.00 -5.99
CA TRP A 289 -10.38 -28.40 -4.81
C TRP A 289 -11.87 -28.77 -4.64
N ASP A 290 -12.50 -29.41 -5.64
CA ASP A 290 -13.85 -29.95 -5.54
C ASP A 290 -13.88 -31.35 -4.90
N ALA A 291 -12.70 -31.96 -4.72
CA ALA A 291 -12.53 -33.24 -4.05
C ALA A 291 -12.42 -33.03 -2.53
N LYS A 292 -13.56 -32.87 -1.87
CA LYS A 292 -13.71 -33.17 -0.44
C LYS A 292 -14.58 -34.40 -0.25
#